data_AF-A0A951DY02-F1
#
_entry.id   AF-A0A951DY02-F1
#
_cell.length_a   1.000
_cell.length_b   1.000
_cell.length_c   1.000
_cell.angle_alpha   90.00
_cell.angle_beta   90.00
_cell.angle_gamma   90.00
#
_symmetry.space_group_name_H-M   'P 1'
#
loop_
_entity.id
_entity.type
_entity.pdbx_description
1 polymer ?
#
loop_
_entity_poly.entity_id
_entity_poly.type
_entity_poly.pdbx_seq_one_letter_code
_entity_poly.pdbx_strand_id
1 'polypeptide(L)'
;GMVMQVLVLAVQNAVDYRDLGVATSGTTLFRSIGGSVGVSLFGAIFTASLMAGLPSGANLPVNIEPAGVAALPAAAKAAYLAAFTAALHPVFLSAAAVAALGFLCSWFLQDAPLRGPARSDAIGDSFAMPRDATSLGELERIVARLQQREHRWQAYEHIARETGVPLAPDEIWLLVRLCLAAVPLAPARLGAEFSAPPERLAVIGDRLVQKGMAVSDPNGCLLASDRGRETFQRMVASHRARLAQLLARWAPEQHAEVKTMLDQLAASLIAELPAAPDTQAARKL
;
A
#
# COMPACT_ATOMS: atom_id res chain seq x y z
N GLY A 1 13.96 -18.75 -1.12
CA GLY A 1 12.74 -17.97 -1.38
C GLY A 1 11.90 -17.76 -0.12
N MET A 2 11.43 -18.86 0.49
CA MET A 2 10.39 -18.81 1.53
C MET A 2 10.82 -18.19 2.87
N VAL A 3 12.09 -18.33 3.29
CA VAL A 3 12.55 -17.82 4.59
C VAL A 3 12.77 -16.30 4.60
N MET A 4 13.35 -15.77 3.52
CA MET A 4 13.70 -14.35 3.43
C MET A 4 12.48 -13.44 3.46
N GLN A 5 11.43 -13.81 2.71
CA GLN A 5 10.20 -13.02 2.63
C GLN A 5 9.44 -13.02 3.95
N VAL A 6 9.39 -14.16 4.66
CA VAL A 6 8.70 -14.29 5.95
C VAL A 6 9.36 -13.45 7.04
N LEU A 7 10.70 -13.45 7.11
CA LEU A 7 11.43 -12.65 8.10
C LEU A 7 11.28 -11.15 7.86
N VAL A 8 11.34 -10.70 6.59
CA VAL A 8 11.12 -9.29 6.26
C VAL A 8 9.70 -8.86 6.61
N LEU A 9 8.72 -9.72 6.31
CA LEU A 9 7.31 -9.46 6.64
C LEU A 9 7.11 -9.35 8.16
N ALA A 10 7.76 -10.21 8.94
CA ALA A 10 7.70 -10.16 10.40
C ALA A 10 8.24 -8.82 10.96
N VAL A 11 9.40 -8.37 10.46
CA VAL A 11 9.98 -7.08 10.87
C VAL A 11 9.09 -5.90 10.46
N GLN A 12 8.56 -5.92 9.23
CA GLN A 12 7.64 -4.88 8.75
C GLN A 12 6.31 -4.86 9.51
N ASN A 13 5.84 -6.00 10.00
CA ASN A 13 4.62 -6.12 10.79
C ASN A 13 4.79 -5.57 12.21
N ALA A 14 5.99 -5.72 12.78
CA ALA A 14 6.32 -5.29 14.13
C ALA A 14 6.49 -3.76 14.30
N VAL A 15 6.61 -3.00 13.20
CA VAL A 15 6.86 -1.54 13.22
C VAL A 15 5.65 -0.72 12.78
N ASP A 16 5.60 0.54 13.21
CA ASP A 16 4.58 1.48 12.76
C ASP A 16 4.80 1.94 11.32
N TYR A 17 3.72 2.37 10.65
CA TYR A 17 3.73 2.71 9.22
C TYR A 17 4.75 3.80 8.88
N ARG A 18 4.92 4.78 9.78
CA ARG A 18 5.89 5.86 9.63
C ARG A 18 7.35 5.37 9.57
N ASP A 19 7.63 4.18 10.11
CA ASP A 19 8.97 3.61 10.24
C ASP A 19 9.21 2.45 9.26
N LEU A 20 8.24 2.13 8.39
CA LEU A 20 8.31 0.99 7.47
C LEU A 20 9.49 1.08 6.49
N GLY A 21 9.83 2.30 6.06
CA GLY A 21 11.02 2.56 5.24
C GLY A 21 12.33 2.32 5.99
N VAL A 22 12.40 2.69 7.27
CA VAL A 22 13.56 2.46 8.14
C VAL A 22 13.73 0.97 8.41
N ALA A 23 12.63 0.26 8.69
CA ALA A 23 12.65 -1.19 8.92
C ALA A 23 13.10 -1.98 7.67
N THR A 24 12.62 -1.59 6.49
CA THR A 24 12.95 -2.27 5.23
C THR A 24 14.39 -2.01 4.79
N SER A 25 14.83 -0.75 4.84
CA SER A 25 16.22 -0.37 4.54
C SER A 25 17.21 -0.94 5.57
N GLY A 26 16.86 -0.91 6.85
CA GLY A 26 17.63 -1.52 7.93
C GLY A 26 17.81 -3.03 7.73
N THR A 27 16.73 -3.76 7.42
CA THR A 27 16.80 -5.21 7.13
C THR A 27 17.70 -5.51 5.93
N THR A 28 17.66 -4.67 4.90
CA THR A 28 18.55 -4.80 3.73
C THR A 28 20.01 -4.48 4.07
N LEU A 29 20.25 -3.45 4.87
CA LEU A 29 21.59 -3.07 5.31
C LEU A 29 22.23 -4.17 6.17
N PHE A 30 21.53 -4.65 7.20
CA PHE A 30 22.03 -5.74 8.06
C PHE A 30 22.31 -7.02 7.28
N ARG A 31 21.49 -7.33 6.27
CA ARG A 31 21.74 -8.43 5.35
C ARG A 31 23.02 -8.22 4.53
N SER A 32 23.24 -7.03 4.02
CA SER A 32 24.47 -6.71 3.26
C SER A 32 25.71 -6.83 4.14
N ILE A 33 25.64 -6.32 5.38
CA ILE A 33 26.70 -6.44 6.39
C ILE A 33 26.94 -7.92 6.75
N GLY A 34 25.88 -8.68 7.03
CA GLY A 34 25.98 -10.10 7.33
C GLY A 34 26.56 -10.91 6.17
N GLY A 35 26.22 -10.54 4.93
CA GLY A 35 26.76 -11.16 3.72
C GLY A 35 28.26 -10.92 3.57
N SER A 36 28.74 -9.68 3.74
CA SER A 36 30.17 -9.37 3.64
C SER A 36 30.97 -10.01 4.76
N VAL A 37 30.51 -9.90 6.01
CA VAL A 37 31.14 -10.53 7.18
C VAL A 37 31.18 -12.05 7.03
N GLY A 38 30.07 -12.66 6.59
CA GLY A 38 29.99 -14.11 6.38
C GLY A 38 30.98 -14.60 5.31
N VAL A 39 31.05 -13.93 4.16
CA VAL A 39 32.01 -14.28 3.11
C VAL A 39 33.45 -14.14 3.58
N SER A 40 33.78 -13.06 4.29
CA SER A 40 35.14 -12.87 4.83
C SER A 40 35.51 -13.93 5.89
N LEU A 41 34.60 -14.24 6.81
CA LEU A 41 34.84 -15.22 7.87
C LEU A 41 34.98 -16.63 7.30
N PHE A 42 34.05 -17.06 6.45
CA PHE A 42 34.11 -18.39 5.83
C PHE A 42 35.29 -18.51 4.88
N GLY A 43 35.64 -17.44 4.16
CA GLY A 43 36.86 -17.36 3.35
C GLY A 43 38.12 -17.55 4.20
N ALA A 44 38.21 -16.87 5.35
CA ALA A 44 39.34 -17.03 6.27
C ALA A 44 39.46 -18.45 6.84
N ILE A 45 38.34 -19.05 7.25
CA ILE A 45 38.30 -20.45 7.72
C ILE A 45 38.74 -21.40 6.61
N PHE A 46 38.23 -21.19 5.39
CA PHE A 46 38.60 -21.98 4.22
C PHE A 46 40.09 -21.87 3.92
N THR A 47 40.65 -20.65 3.84
CA THR A 47 42.07 -20.43 3.58
C THR A 47 42.95 -21.03 4.67
N ALA A 48 42.61 -20.85 5.95
CA ALA A 48 43.36 -21.44 7.06
C ALA A 48 43.35 -22.98 6.99
N SER A 49 42.19 -23.58 6.70
CA SER A 49 42.04 -25.03 6.59
C SER A 49 42.76 -25.59 5.35
N LEU A 50 42.72 -24.87 4.23
CA LEU A 50 43.43 -25.24 3.01
C LEU A 50 44.94 -25.21 3.21
N MET A 51 45.46 -24.16 3.84
CA MET A 51 46.90 -24.05 4.17
C MET A 51 47.36 -25.15 5.13
N ALA A 52 46.53 -25.53 6.10
CA ALA A 52 46.83 -26.62 7.02
C ALA A 52 46.80 -28.01 6.36
N GLY A 53 45.99 -28.20 5.31
CA GLY A 53 45.88 -29.47 4.58
C GLY A 53 46.93 -29.66 3.49
N LEU A 54 47.68 -28.62 3.13
CA LEU A 54 48.73 -28.70 2.11
C LEU A 54 50.05 -29.20 2.71
N PRO A 55 50.82 -30.02 1.97
CA PRO A 55 52.13 -30.50 2.43
C PRO A 55 53.12 -29.34 2.57
N SER A 56 53.88 -29.34 3.68
CA SER A 56 54.87 -28.32 4.01
C SER A 56 55.87 -28.11 2.84
N GLY A 57 55.94 -26.89 2.31
CA GLY A 57 56.83 -26.52 1.20
C GLY A 57 56.16 -26.41 -0.18
N ALA A 58 54.86 -26.71 -0.29
CA ALA A 58 54.10 -26.44 -1.50
C ALA A 58 53.75 -24.94 -1.60
N ASN A 59 54.53 -24.16 -2.37
CA ASN A 59 54.18 -22.80 -2.78
C ASN A 59 53.07 -22.83 -3.83
N LEU A 60 51.85 -23.15 -3.40
CA LEU A 60 50.67 -23.13 -4.25
C LEU A 60 50.02 -21.74 -4.17
N PRO A 61 49.56 -21.18 -5.32
CA PRO A 61 48.85 -19.92 -5.31
C PRO A 61 47.57 -20.07 -4.48
N VAL A 62 47.48 -19.31 -3.38
CA VAL A 62 46.26 -19.16 -2.58
C VAL A 62 45.15 -18.47 -3.39
N ASN A 63 45.52 -17.85 -4.50
CA ASN A 63 44.60 -17.23 -5.45
C ASN A 63 44.12 -18.28 -6.47
N ILE A 64 42.81 -18.53 -6.48
CA ILE A 64 42.16 -19.64 -7.18
C ILE A 64 42.03 -19.29 -8.66
N GLU A 65 43.06 -19.60 -9.46
CA GLU A 65 42.95 -19.61 -10.91
C GLU A 65 42.78 -21.05 -11.41
N PRO A 66 41.62 -21.43 -12.00
CA PRO A 66 41.38 -22.77 -12.52
C PRO A 66 42.44 -23.23 -13.53
N ALA A 67 42.99 -22.28 -14.29
CA ALA A 67 44.08 -22.50 -15.23
C ALA A 67 45.42 -22.85 -14.53
N GLY A 68 45.72 -22.20 -13.40
CA GLY A 68 46.91 -22.48 -12.60
C GLY A 68 46.87 -23.84 -11.92
N VAL A 69 45.68 -24.31 -11.51
CA VAL A 69 45.49 -25.65 -10.93
C VAL A 69 45.60 -26.75 -11.99
N ALA A 70 45.19 -26.47 -13.23
CA ALA A 70 45.29 -27.43 -14.35
C ALA A 70 46.74 -27.68 -14.80
N ALA A 71 47.63 -26.70 -14.62
CA ALA A 71 49.05 -26.79 -14.97
C ALA A 71 49.91 -27.53 -13.93
N LEU A 72 49.34 -27.96 -12.80
CA LEU A 72 50.06 -28.66 -11.74
C LEU A 72 50.42 -30.11 -12.11
N PRO A 73 51.57 -30.63 -11.64
CA PRO A 73 51.89 -32.05 -11.71
C PRO A 73 50.79 -32.90 -11.05
N ALA A 74 50.51 -34.09 -11.59
CA ALA A 74 49.39 -34.94 -11.15
C ALA A 74 49.36 -35.20 -9.63
N ALA A 75 50.53 -35.39 -9.00
CA ALA A 75 50.65 -35.58 -7.56
C ALA A 75 50.27 -34.32 -6.74
N ALA A 76 50.69 -33.13 -7.20
CA ALA A 76 50.34 -31.87 -6.55
C ALA A 76 48.85 -31.54 -6.72
N LYS A 77 48.27 -31.87 -7.88
CA LYS A 77 46.83 -31.74 -8.15
C LYS A 77 45.99 -32.63 -7.22
N ALA A 78 46.40 -33.88 -7.00
CA ALA A 78 45.72 -34.79 -6.08
C ALA A 78 45.78 -34.30 -4.62
N ALA A 79 46.95 -33.85 -4.17
CA ALA A 79 47.13 -33.28 -2.83
C ALA A 79 46.29 -32.00 -2.63
N TYR A 80 46.25 -31.12 -3.64
CA TYR A 80 45.42 -29.92 -3.60
C TYR A 80 43.92 -30.24 -3.53
N LEU A 81 43.41 -31.18 -4.33
CA LEU A 81 41.99 -31.59 -4.29
C LEU A 81 41.60 -32.20 -2.94
N ALA A 82 42.49 -33.01 -2.35
CA ALA A 82 42.28 -33.57 -1.01
C ALA A 82 42.23 -32.46 0.06
N ALA A 83 43.20 -31.53 0.05
CA ALA A 83 43.23 -30.38 0.97
C ALA A 83 42.02 -29.45 0.78
N PHE A 84 41.62 -29.20 -0.46
CA PHE A 84 40.44 -28.39 -0.81
C PHE A 84 39.15 -29.01 -0.25
N THR A 85 38.95 -30.31 -0.45
CA THR A 85 37.78 -31.02 0.06
C THR A 85 37.77 -31.03 1.59
N ALA A 86 38.94 -31.26 2.22
CA ALA A 86 39.09 -31.21 3.67
C ALA A 86 38.79 -29.79 4.23
N ALA A 87 39.19 -28.74 3.51
CA ALA A 87 38.96 -27.35 3.90
C ALA A 87 37.49 -26.92 3.82
N LEU A 88 36.66 -27.57 3.00
CA LEU A 88 35.22 -27.30 2.95
C LEU A 88 34.48 -27.79 4.19
N HIS A 89 34.94 -28.90 4.81
CA HIS A 89 34.26 -29.49 5.95
C HIS A 89 34.09 -28.54 7.16
N PRO A 90 35.16 -27.86 7.66
CA PRO A 90 35.02 -26.90 8.75
C PRO A 90 34.19 -25.67 8.35
N VAL A 91 34.21 -25.26 7.08
CA VAL A 91 33.35 -24.18 6.58
C VAL A 91 31.88 -24.57 6.71
N PHE A 92 31.49 -25.76 6.24
CA PHE A 92 30.11 -26.24 6.37
C PHE A 92 29.69 -26.44 7.83
N LEU A 93 30.56 -26.96 8.70
CA LEU A 93 30.28 -27.08 10.13
C LEU A 93 30.08 -25.72 10.79
N SER A 94 30.92 -24.73 10.46
CA SER A 94 30.76 -23.37 10.96
C SER A 94 29.46 -22.71 10.47
N ALA A 95 29.11 -22.90 9.20
CA ALA A 95 27.85 -22.42 8.64
C ALA A 95 26.63 -23.09 9.30
N ALA A 96 26.71 -24.40 9.58
CA ALA A 96 25.68 -25.13 10.30
C ALA A 96 25.49 -24.61 11.73
N ALA A 97 26.58 -24.31 12.44
CA ALA A 97 26.52 -23.71 13.77
C ALA A 97 25.87 -22.32 13.75
N VAL A 98 26.23 -21.47 12.78
CA VAL A 98 25.61 -20.15 12.59
C VAL A 98 24.12 -20.28 12.26
N ALA A 99 23.74 -21.24 11.40
CA ALA A 99 22.35 -21.51 11.07
C ALA A 99 21.56 -22.00 12.29
N ALA A 100 22.13 -22.88 13.11
CA ALA A 100 21.52 -23.36 14.35
C ALA A 100 21.31 -22.22 15.35
N LEU A 101 22.28 -21.31 15.48
CA LEU A 101 22.12 -20.09 16.29
C LEU A 101 20.99 -19.20 15.76
N GLY A 102 20.93 -18.97 14.45
CA GLY A 102 19.83 -18.21 13.84
C GLY A 102 18.45 -18.86 14.06
N PHE A 103 18.39 -20.18 13.99
CA PHE A 103 17.19 -20.96 14.28
C PHE A 103 16.76 -20.82 15.75
N LEU A 104 17.69 -20.90 16.70
CA LEU A 104 17.42 -20.68 18.13
C LEU A 104 16.95 -19.25 18.39
N CYS A 105 17.57 -18.25 17.75
CA CYS A 105 17.14 -16.85 17.83
C CYS A 105 15.71 -16.65 17.30
N SER A 106 15.29 -17.42 16.29
CA SER A 106 13.92 -17.35 15.76
C SER A 106 12.85 -17.72 16.79
N TRP A 107 13.20 -18.48 17.83
CA TRP A 107 12.25 -18.84 18.89
C TRP A 107 11.89 -17.66 19.80
N PHE A 108 12.73 -16.62 19.82
CA PHE A 108 12.49 -15.38 20.57
C PHE A 108 11.68 -14.36 19.77
N LEU A 109 11.30 -14.69 18.54
CA LEU A 109 10.49 -13.81 17.70
C LEU A 109 9.06 -13.78 18.25
N GLN A 110 8.63 -12.60 18.71
CA GLN A 110 7.30 -12.42 19.28
C GLN A 110 6.23 -12.49 18.17
N ASP A 111 5.22 -13.32 18.38
CA ASP A 111 4.10 -13.47 17.45
C ASP A 111 3.19 -12.24 17.53
N ALA A 112 3.19 -11.41 16.49
CA ALA A 112 2.36 -10.21 16.40
C ALA A 112 1.20 -10.47 15.42
N PRO A 113 -0.06 -10.22 15.82
CA PRO A 113 -1.20 -10.49 14.96
C PRO A 113 -1.11 -9.66 13.67
N LEU A 114 -1.35 -10.33 12.54
CA LEU A 114 -1.37 -9.71 11.21
C LEU A 114 -2.38 -8.55 11.18
N ARG A 115 -1.87 -7.33 11.09
CA ARG A 115 -2.68 -6.11 10.94
C ARG A 115 -3.47 -6.20 9.61
N GLY A 116 -4.77 -5.92 9.66
CA GLY A 116 -5.79 -6.37 8.71
C GLY A 116 -5.63 -6.04 7.20
N PRO A 117 -6.57 -6.53 6.37
CA PRO A 117 -6.44 -6.69 4.91
C PRO A 117 -6.31 -5.38 4.11
N ALA A 118 -6.56 -4.21 4.71
CA ALA A 118 -6.34 -2.92 4.05
C ALA A 118 -4.84 -2.60 3.79
N ARG A 119 -3.91 -3.42 4.32
CA ARG A 119 -2.46 -3.17 4.24
C ARG A 119 -1.66 -4.26 3.52
N SER A 120 -2.27 -5.40 3.18
CA SER A 120 -1.58 -6.49 2.45
C SER A 120 -1.19 -6.09 1.03
N ASP A 121 -1.95 -5.21 0.38
CA ASP A 121 -1.65 -4.74 -0.98
C ASP A 121 -0.43 -3.80 -1.02
N ALA A 122 -0.15 -3.07 0.07
CA ALA A 122 0.98 -2.12 0.14
C ALA A 122 2.33 -2.80 0.44
N ILE A 123 2.33 -4.01 1.01
CA ILE A 123 3.58 -4.73 1.33
C ILE A 123 4.14 -5.44 0.09
N GLY A 124 3.26 -5.86 -0.83
CA GLY A 124 3.66 -6.32 -2.18
C GLY A 124 4.39 -5.22 -2.97
N ASP A 125 4.01 -3.97 -2.75
CA ASP A 125 4.66 -2.80 -3.37
C ASP A 125 6.04 -2.48 -2.76
N SER A 126 6.34 -2.91 -1.52
CA SER A 126 7.63 -2.66 -0.87
C SER A 126 8.79 -3.47 -1.47
N PHE A 127 8.48 -4.49 -2.29
CA PHE A 127 9.43 -5.26 -3.10
C PHE A 127 9.37 -4.93 -4.60
N ALA A 128 8.53 -3.98 -5.01
CA ALA A 128 8.58 -3.49 -6.37
C ALA A 128 9.90 -2.74 -6.56
N MET A 129 10.66 -3.09 -7.60
CA MET A 129 11.79 -2.28 -8.08
C MET A 129 11.38 -0.81 -8.11
N PRO A 130 12.28 0.16 -7.84
CA PRO A 130 12.02 1.56 -8.13
C PRO A 130 11.65 1.63 -9.61
N ARG A 131 10.35 1.72 -9.89
CA ARG A 131 9.84 1.96 -11.22
C ARG A 131 9.81 3.47 -11.33
N ASP A 132 10.22 3.98 -12.48
CA ASP A 132 9.94 5.33 -12.94
C ASP A 132 8.42 5.47 -13.16
N ALA A 133 7.64 5.31 -12.09
CA ALA A 133 6.25 5.73 -12.07
C ALA A 133 6.34 7.25 -12.01
N THR A 134 6.05 7.91 -13.14
CA THR A 134 5.76 9.33 -13.11
C THR A 134 4.69 9.55 -12.03
N SER A 135 4.84 10.60 -11.22
CA SER A 135 3.91 10.90 -10.14
C SER A 135 2.44 10.95 -10.62
N LEU A 136 2.24 11.22 -11.93
CA LEU A 136 0.96 11.14 -12.62
C LEU A 136 0.36 9.71 -12.65
N GLY A 137 1.13 8.67 -12.98
CA GLY A 137 0.61 7.29 -13.07
C GLY A 137 0.23 6.69 -11.71
N GLU A 138 0.94 7.05 -10.65
CA GLU A 138 0.54 6.70 -9.28
C GLU A 138 -0.71 7.45 -8.84
N LEU A 139 -0.81 8.75 -9.17
CA LEU A 139 -2.01 9.53 -8.92
C LEU A 139 -3.21 8.97 -9.70
N GLU A 140 -3.06 8.58 -10.97
CA GLU A 140 -4.12 7.93 -11.77
C GLU A 140 -4.60 6.62 -11.11
N ARG A 141 -3.71 5.81 -10.53
CA ARG A 141 -4.11 4.61 -9.79
C ARG A 141 -4.83 4.90 -8.48
N ILE A 142 -4.40 5.93 -7.75
CA ILE A 142 -5.09 6.37 -6.53
C ILE A 142 -6.48 6.90 -6.88
N VAL A 143 -6.59 7.68 -7.96
CA VAL A 143 -7.86 8.16 -8.53
C VAL A 143 -8.74 6.96 -8.93
N ALA A 144 -8.22 5.99 -9.66
CA ALA A 144 -8.95 4.80 -10.08
C ALA A 144 -9.45 3.97 -8.89
N ARG A 145 -8.67 3.89 -7.80
CA ARG A 145 -9.10 3.25 -6.54
C ARG A 145 -10.21 4.03 -5.84
N LEU A 146 -10.13 5.36 -5.80
CA LEU A 146 -11.19 6.22 -5.25
C LEU A 146 -12.50 6.15 -6.07
N GLN A 147 -12.44 5.74 -7.34
CA GLN A 147 -13.64 5.52 -8.16
C GLN A 147 -14.44 4.26 -7.77
N GLN A 148 -13.91 3.37 -6.94
CA GLN A 148 -14.65 2.17 -6.53
C GLN A 148 -15.84 2.55 -5.63
N ARG A 149 -17.04 2.06 -6.00
CA ARG A 149 -18.33 2.35 -5.35
C ARG A 149 -18.33 2.15 -3.82
N GLU A 150 -17.51 1.23 -3.33
CA GLU A 150 -17.40 0.82 -1.92
C GLU A 150 -16.70 1.86 -1.02
N HIS A 151 -15.76 2.63 -1.58
CA HIS A 151 -15.06 3.71 -0.85
C HIS A 151 -15.85 5.03 -0.77
N ARG A 152 -16.86 5.22 -1.65
CA ARG A 152 -17.66 6.46 -1.69
C ARG A 152 -18.56 6.62 -0.47
N TRP A 153 -19.13 5.52 0.05
CA TRP A 153 -19.93 5.55 1.29
C TRP A 153 -19.10 6.07 2.46
N GLN A 154 -17.89 5.53 2.63
CA GLN A 154 -16.96 5.93 3.68
C GLN A 154 -16.51 7.39 3.53
N ALA A 155 -16.31 7.86 2.29
CA ALA A 155 -15.98 9.26 2.01
C ALA A 155 -17.10 10.21 2.44
N TYR A 156 -18.35 9.92 2.07
CA TYR A 156 -19.51 10.72 2.48
C TYR A 156 -19.76 10.67 3.99
N GLU A 157 -19.53 9.52 4.63
CA GLU A 157 -19.64 9.38 6.09
C GLU A 157 -18.59 10.21 6.83
N HIS A 158 -17.37 10.27 6.30
CA HIS A 158 -16.31 11.13 6.84
C HIS A 158 -16.68 12.61 6.70
N ILE A 159 -17.21 13.03 5.55
CA ILE A 159 -17.68 14.41 5.33
C ILE A 159 -18.82 14.76 6.31
N ALA A 160 -19.79 13.86 6.51
CA ALA A 160 -20.90 14.06 7.45
C ALA A 160 -20.39 14.27 8.89
N ARG A 161 -19.44 13.43 9.32
CA ARG A 161 -18.83 13.50 10.65
C ARG A 161 -18.02 14.78 10.86
N GLU A 162 -17.20 15.17 9.90
CA GLU A 162 -16.37 16.38 10.02
C GLU A 162 -17.17 17.67 10.02
N THR A 163 -18.25 17.73 9.23
CA THR A 163 -19.10 18.92 9.14
C THR A 163 -20.21 18.96 10.18
N GLY A 164 -20.39 17.89 10.96
CA GLY A 164 -21.44 17.77 11.97
C GLY A 164 -22.86 17.76 11.38
N VAL A 165 -23.00 17.40 10.12
CA VAL A 165 -24.29 17.43 9.41
C VAL A 165 -25.03 16.11 9.67
N PRO A 166 -26.30 16.16 10.17
CA PRO A 166 -27.07 14.97 10.52
C PRO A 166 -27.72 14.30 9.30
N LEU A 167 -26.93 14.11 8.23
CA LEU A 167 -27.37 13.51 6.97
C LEU A 167 -26.62 12.20 6.70
N ALA A 168 -27.36 11.21 6.23
CA ALA A 168 -26.81 9.96 5.75
C ALA A 168 -26.11 10.16 4.38
N PRO A 169 -25.17 9.29 3.99
CA PRO A 169 -24.43 9.42 2.72
C PRO A 169 -25.31 9.54 1.46
N ASP A 170 -26.43 8.82 1.41
CA ASP A 170 -27.40 8.87 0.33
C ASP A 170 -28.22 10.17 0.31
N GLU A 171 -28.56 10.70 1.49
CA GLU A 171 -29.18 12.01 1.66
C GLU A 171 -28.25 13.15 1.26
N ILE A 172 -26.96 13.07 1.61
CA ILE A 172 -25.95 14.06 1.19
C ILE A 172 -25.83 14.08 -0.33
N TRP A 173 -25.75 12.91 -0.96
CA TRP A 173 -25.70 12.80 -2.41
C TRP A 173 -26.91 13.47 -3.07
N LEU A 174 -28.13 13.15 -2.61
CA LEU A 174 -29.35 13.72 -3.18
C LEU A 174 -29.43 15.24 -2.93
N LEU A 175 -29.03 15.72 -1.75
CA LEU A 175 -28.99 17.15 -1.45
C LEU A 175 -28.02 17.92 -2.37
N VAL A 176 -26.82 17.36 -2.63
CA VAL A 176 -25.85 17.94 -3.57
C VAL A 176 -26.47 18.05 -4.97
N ARG A 177 -27.19 17.02 -5.43
CA ARG A 177 -27.88 17.06 -6.73
C ARG A 177 -28.94 18.13 -6.80
N LEU A 178 -29.77 18.25 -5.75
CA LEU A 178 -30.82 19.28 -5.68
C LEU A 178 -30.23 20.70 -5.63
N CYS A 179 -29.07 20.90 -4.99
CA CYS A 179 -28.41 22.20 -4.93
C CYS A 179 -27.73 22.60 -6.25
N LEU A 180 -27.24 21.62 -7.01
CA LEU A 180 -26.61 21.84 -8.32
C LEU A 180 -27.64 21.99 -9.45
N ALA A 181 -28.84 21.45 -9.29
CA ALA A 181 -29.90 21.57 -10.28
C ALA A 181 -30.52 22.98 -10.27
N ALA A 182 -30.64 23.57 -11.46
CA ALA A 182 -31.30 24.87 -11.65
C ALA A 182 -32.84 24.76 -11.70
N VAL A 183 -33.39 23.55 -11.80
CA VAL A 183 -34.80 23.25 -12.05
C VAL A 183 -35.28 22.18 -11.06
N PRO A 184 -36.55 22.19 -10.61
CA PRO A 184 -37.12 21.12 -9.79
C PRO A 184 -36.88 19.73 -10.41
N LEU A 185 -36.46 18.77 -9.59
CA LEU A 185 -36.11 17.42 -10.05
C LEU A 185 -37.16 16.39 -9.64
N ALA A 186 -37.78 15.74 -10.63
CA ALA A 186 -38.62 14.58 -10.38
C ALA A 186 -37.76 13.34 -10.06
N PRO A 187 -38.11 12.51 -9.05
CA PRO A 187 -37.39 11.28 -8.73
C PRO A 187 -37.23 10.33 -9.93
N ALA A 188 -38.19 10.30 -10.84
CA ALA A 188 -38.13 9.51 -12.08
C ALA A 188 -37.02 9.96 -13.04
N ARG A 189 -36.81 11.28 -13.17
CA ARG A 189 -35.74 11.84 -14.02
C ARG A 189 -34.37 11.55 -13.44
N LEU A 190 -34.22 11.70 -12.12
CA LEU A 190 -33.00 11.33 -11.39
C LEU A 190 -32.70 9.83 -11.50
N GLY A 191 -33.72 8.99 -11.45
CA GLY A 191 -33.56 7.54 -11.61
C GLY A 191 -33.04 7.14 -12.98
N ALA A 192 -33.54 7.80 -14.04
CA ALA A 192 -33.07 7.58 -15.41
C ALA A 192 -31.63 8.07 -15.64
N GLU A 193 -31.27 9.22 -15.05
CA GLU A 193 -29.94 9.82 -15.22
C GLU A 193 -28.85 9.06 -14.44
N PHE A 194 -29.18 8.52 -13.25
CA PHE A 194 -28.19 7.93 -12.34
C PHE A 194 -28.37 6.43 -12.09
N SER A 195 -29.17 5.75 -12.92
CA SER A 195 -29.47 4.31 -12.81
C SER A 195 -29.89 3.89 -11.39
N ALA A 196 -30.74 4.69 -10.75
CA ALA A 196 -31.23 4.45 -9.39
C ALA A 196 -32.75 4.21 -9.40
N PRO A 197 -33.28 3.26 -8.61
CA PRO A 197 -34.71 3.00 -8.57
C PRO A 197 -35.46 4.23 -8.05
N PRO A 198 -36.49 4.73 -8.77
CA PRO A 198 -37.18 5.98 -8.44
C PRO A 198 -37.89 5.93 -7.08
N GLU A 199 -38.37 4.76 -6.67
CA GLU A 199 -38.96 4.52 -5.34
C GLU A 199 -37.95 4.81 -4.21
N ARG A 200 -36.71 4.35 -4.37
CA ARG A 200 -35.64 4.59 -3.39
C ARG A 200 -35.29 6.07 -3.32
N LEU A 201 -35.28 6.76 -4.45
CA LEU A 201 -35.03 8.20 -4.51
C LEU A 201 -36.15 9.00 -3.86
N ALA A 202 -37.41 8.58 -4.01
CA ALA A 202 -38.54 9.18 -3.29
C ALA A 202 -38.38 9.05 -1.78
N VAL A 203 -38.03 7.86 -1.27
CA VAL A 203 -37.78 7.64 0.17
C VAL A 203 -36.61 8.48 0.70
N ILE A 204 -35.54 8.66 -0.06
CA ILE A 204 -34.43 9.56 0.32
C ILE A 204 -34.91 11.03 0.32
N GLY A 205 -35.71 11.41 -0.69
CA GLY A 205 -36.33 12.73 -0.80
C GLY A 205 -37.21 13.08 0.40
N ASP A 206 -38.09 12.16 0.80
CA ASP A 206 -38.99 12.34 1.95
C ASP A 206 -38.20 12.55 3.24
N ARG A 207 -37.10 11.81 3.45
CA ARG A 207 -36.20 12.02 4.59
C ARG A 207 -35.53 13.39 4.56
N LEU A 208 -35.12 13.88 3.39
CA LEU A 208 -34.58 15.24 3.25
C LEU A 208 -35.64 16.32 3.53
N VAL A 209 -36.89 16.11 3.11
CA VAL A 209 -38.01 17.01 3.38
C VAL A 209 -38.32 17.04 4.89
N GLN A 210 -38.38 15.88 5.55
CA GLN A 210 -38.57 15.79 7.01
C GLN A 210 -37.46 16.49 7.79
N LYS A 211 -36.23 16.45 7.30
CA LYS A 211 -35.08 17.15 7.91
C LYS A 211 -35.01 18.65 7.55
N GLY A 212 -35.97 19.15 6.77
CA GLY A 212 -36.02 20.55 6.32
C GLY A 212 -34.86 20.92 5.39
N MET A 213 -34.30 19.94 4.66
CA MET A 213 -33.20 20.14 3.71
C MET A 213 -33.70 20.25 2.27
N ALA A 214 -34.85 19.66 1.95
CA ALA A 214 -35.52 19.77 0.66
C ALA A 214 -36.98 20.21 0.83
N VAL A 215 -37.59 20.71 -0.25
CA VAL A 215 -39.02 21.01 -0.37
C VAL A 215 -39.57 20.21 -1.54
N SER A 216 -40.76 19.64 -1.38
CA SER A 216 -41.50 18.99 -2.45
C SER A 216 -42.53 19.96 -3.04
N ASP A 217 -42.51 20.12 -4.36
CA ASP A 217 -43.53 20.85 -5.12
C ASP A 217 -44.81 19.99 -5.25
N PRO A 218 -46.02 20.56 -5.34
CA PRO A 218 -47.27 19.84 -5.65
C PRO A 218 -47.22 18.84 -6.82
N ASN A 219 -46.28 18.97 -7.75
CA ASN A 219 -46.07 18.02 -8.84
C ASN A 219 -45.17 16.81 -8.47
N GLY A 220 -44.77 16.68 -7.20
CA GLY A 220 -43.88 15.62 -6.72
C GLY A 220 -42.39 15.84 -7.07
N CYS A 221 -42.02 17.04 -7.52
CA CYS A 221 -40.64 17.42 -7.78
C CYS A 221 -39.94 17.85 -6.49
N LEU A 222 -38.66 17.52 -6.35
CA LEU A 222 -37.83 17.91 -5.22
C LEU A 222 -37.00 19.16 -5.56
N LEU A 223 -36.87 20.04 -4.58
CA LEU A 223 -36.07 21.26 -4.61
C LEU A 223 -35.23 21.36 -3.34
N ALA A 224 -34.02 21.89 -3.43
CA ALA A 224 -33.24 22.21 -2.23
C ALA A 224 -33.88 23.41 -1.51
N SER A 225 -34.13 23.26 -0.21
CA SER A 225 -34.55 24.36 0.66
C SER A 225 -33.40 25.36 0.89
N ASP A 226 -33.70 26.55 1.40
CA ASP A 226 -32.67 27.53 1.77
C ASP A 226 -31.68 26.97 2.80
N ARG A 227 -32.19 26.27 3.82
CA ARG A 227 -31.38 25.56 4.82
C ARG A 227 -30.52 24.45 4.21
N GLY A 228 -31.05 23.75 3.20
CA GLY A 228 -30.32 22.75 2.43
C GLY A 228 -29.17 23.37 1.64
N ARG A 229 -29.41 24.51 0.97
CA ARG A 229 -28.40 25.27 0.23
C ARG A 229 -27.32 25.84 1.14
N GLU A 230 -27.67 26.40 2.29
CA GLU A 230 -26.71 26.87 3.30
C GLU A 230 -25.86 25.72 3.85
N THR A 231 -26.46 24.56 4.08
CA THR A 231 -25.74 23.37 4.55
C THR A 231 -24.77 22.88 3.48
N PHE A 232 -25.18 22.82 2.22
CA PHE A 232 -24.30 22.52 1.10
C PHE A 232 -23.14 23.53 0.99
N GLN A 233 -23.40 24.83 1.08
CA GLN A 233 -22.36 25.85 1.05
C GLN A 233 -21.36 25.71 2.20
N ARG A 234 -21.82 25.40 3.42
CA ARG A 234 -20.94 25.11 4.56
C ARG A 234 -20.06 23.88 4.31
N MET A 235 -20.63 22.80 3.77
CA MET A 235 -19.87 21.60 3.40
C MET A 235 -18.79 21.91 2.35
N VAL A 236 -19.14 22.67 1.31
CA VAL A 236 -18.19 23.10 0.26
C VAL A 236 -17.10 24.01 0.84
N ALA A 237 -17.45 24.97 1.69
CA ALA A 237 -16.49 25.87 2.33
C ALA A 237 -15.51 25.11 3.23
N SER A 238 -16.00 24.16 4.05
CA SER A 238 -15.18 23.30 4.89
C SER A 238 -14.23 22.43 4.07
N HIS A 239 -14.73 21.82 2.99
CA HIS A 239 -13.90 21.00 2.10
C HIS A 239 -12.83 21.83 1.39
N ARG A 240 -13.18 23.04 0.91
CA ARG A 240 -12.21 23.98 0.32
C ARG A 240 -11.15 24.41 1.33
N ALA A 241 -11.51 24.70 2.57
CA ALA A 241 -10.55 25.06 3.61
C ALA A 241 -9.58 23.91 3.92
N ARG A 242 -10.08 22.67 3.97
CA ARG A 242 -9.26 21.47 4.16
C ARG A 242 -8.30 21.25 2.98
N LEU A 243 -8.80 21.36 1.75
CA LEU A 243 -7.97 21.26 0.55
C LEU A 243 -6.93 22.38 0.53
N ALA A 244 -7.30 23.61 0.89
CA ALA A 244 -6.36 24.74 0.98
C ALA A 244 -5.27 24.51 2.04
N GLN A 245 -5.58 23.87 3.19
CA GLN A 245 -4.57 23.50 4.18
C GLN A 245 -3.62 22.42 3.67
N LEU A 246 -4.14 21.42 2.95
CA LEU A 246 -3.31 20.38 2.32
C LEU A 246 -2.42 20.97 1.22
N LEU A 247 -2.99 21.89 0.43
CA LEU A 247 -2.30 22.61 -0.63
C LEU A 247 -1.41 23.73 -0.10
N ALA A 248 -1.55 24.19 1.15
CA ALA A 248 -0.64 25.21 1.72
C ALA A 248 0.82 24.71 1.82
N ARG A 249 1.02 23.39 1.79
CA ARG A 249 2.35 22.76 1.66
C ARG A 249 2.83 22.62 0.21
N TRP A 250 2.01 23.00 -0.76
CA TRP A 250 2.20 22.75 -2.19
C TRP A 250 2.07 24.06 -2.97
N ALA A 251 3.11 24.49 -3.69
CA ALA A 251 3.04 25.67 -4.55
C ALA A 251 2.17 25.37 -5.79
N PRO A 252 0.94 25.90 -5.91
CA PRO A 252 -0.01 25.50 -6.96
C PRO A 252 0.44 25.93 -8.36
N GLU A 253 1.30 26.94 -8.43
CA GLU A 253 1.80 27.52 -9.68
C GLU A 253 2.81 26.63 -10.41
N GLN A 254 3.36 25.61 -9.74
CA GLN A 254 4.33 24.68 -10.33
C GLN A 254 3.69 23.45 -10.98
N HIS A 255 2.40 23.16 -10.74
CA HIS A 255 1.76 21.90 -11.16
C HIS A 255 0.31 22.07 -11.67
N ALA A 256 0.15 22.68 -12.85
CA ALA A 256 -1.15 22.85 -13.52
C ALA A 256 -1.90 21.52 -13.76
N GLU A 257 -1.18 20.42 -13.96
CA GLU A 257 -1.74 19.08 -14.19
C GLU A 257 -2.46 18.52 -12.95
N VAL A 258 -1.95 18.79 -11.74
CA VAL A 258 -2.55 18.33 -10.48
C VAL A 258 -3.87 19.06 -10.21
N LYS A 259 -3.95 20.34 -10.58
CA LYS A 259 -5.20 21.12 -10.49
C LYS A 259 -6.29 20.51 -11.38
N THR A 260 -5.97 20.22 -12.65
CA THR A 260 -6.91 19.60 -13.59
C THR A 260 -7.42 18.24 -13.09
N MET A 261 -6.54 17.44 -12.47
CA MET A 261 -6.92 16.14 -11.92
C MET A 261 -7.77 16.25 -10.64
N LEU A 262 -7.49 17.22 -9.76
CA LEU A 262 -8.35 17.52 -8.61
C LEU A 262 -9.74 17.99 -9.04
N ASP A 263 -9.81 18.78 -10.11
CA ASP A 263 -11.09 19.23 -10.69
C ASP A 263 -11.88 18.04 -11.29
N GLN A 264 -11.21 17.10 -11.96
CA GLN A 264 -11.84 15.85 -12.46
C GLN A 264 -12.28 14.91 -11.33
N LEU A 265 -11.52 14.84 -10.23
CA LEU A 265 -11.88 14.10 -9.02
C LEU A 265 -13.12 14.70 -8.34
N ALA A 266 -13.17 16.02 -8.20
CA ALA A 266 -14.32 16.72 -7.65
C ALA A 266 -15.57 16.50 -8.49
N ALA A 267 -15.44 16.52 -9.83
CA ALA A 267 -16.55 16.26 -10.75
C ALA A 267 -17.03 14.80 -10.72
N SER A 268 -16.16 13.84 -10.44
CA SER A 268 -16.48 12.39 -10.47
C SER A 268 -17.04 11.85 -9.15
N LEU A 269 -16.64 12.41 -8.00
CA LEU A 269 -17.37 12.23 -6.71
C LEU A 269 -18.84 12.66 -6.84
N ILE A 270 -19.06 13.56 -7.79
CA ILE A 270 -20.30 14.00 -8.41
C ILE A 270 -21.37 12.90 -8.61
N ALA A 271 -20.91 11.84 -9.28
CA ALA A 271 -21.62 11.24 -10.41
C ALA A 271 -22.68 10.18 -10.04
N GLU A 272 -22.42 9.28 -9.09
CA GLU A 272 -23.29 8.12 -8.82
C GLU A 272 -23.77 8.05 -7.36
N LEU A 273 -25.00 7.55 -7.13
CA LEU A 273 -25.60 7.34 -5.80
C LEU A 273 -24.75 6.35 -4.97
N PRO A 274 -24.28 6.71 -3.77
CA PRO A 274 -23.54 5.79 -2.90
C PRO A 274 -24.44 4.66 -2.39
N ALA A 275 -23.91 3.43 -2.36
CA ALA A 275 -24.60 2.25 -1.84
C ALA A 275 -24.18 1.97 -0.41
N ALA A 276 -25.15 1.68 0.48
CA ALA A 276 -24.86 1.25 1.84
C ALA A 276 -24.16 -0.13 1.82
N PRO A 277 -23.24 -0.41 2.76
CA PRO A 277 -22.43 -1.63 2.77
C PRO A 277 -23.18 -2.97 2.87
N ASP A 278 -24.52 -3.00 2.94
CA ASP A 278 -25.31 -4.24 3.11
C ASP A 278 -26.33 -4.58 2.00
N THR A 279 -26.21 -3.97 0.81
CA THR A 279 -27.16 -4.28 -0.30
C THR A 279 -26.65 -5.28 -1.34
N GLN A 280 -25.42 -5.80 -1.24
CA GLN A 280 -24.91 -6.84 -2.15
C GLN A 280 -25.13 -8.28 -1.66
N ALA A 281 -25.31 -8.50 -0.35
CA ALA A 281 -25.58 -9.84 0.19
C ALA A 281 -26.95 -10.41 -0.23
N ALA A 282 -27.93 -9.53 -0.51
CA ALA A 282 -29.29 -9.95 -0.86
C ALA A 282 -29.51 -10.26 -2.36
N ARG A 283 -28.48 -10.16 -3.22
CA ARG A 283 -28.58 -10.48 -4.66
C ARG A 283 -27.89 -11.79 -5.05
N LYS A 284 -27.41 -12.58 -4.08
CA LYS A 284 -26.79 -13.91 -4.28
C LYS A 284 -27.48 -15.03 -3.48
N LEU A 285 -28.78 -14.89 -3.27
CA LEU A 285 -29.69 -16.00 -2.92
C LEU A 285 -30.81 -16.02 -3.96
#